data_AF-A0A383B5I9-F1
#
_entry.id   AF-A0A383B5I9-F1
#
_cell.length_a   1.000
_cell.length_b   1.000
_cell.length_c   1.000
_cell.angle_alpha   90.00
_cell.angle_beta   90.00
_cell.angle_gamma   90.00
#
_symmetry.space_group_name_H-M   'P 1'
#
loop_
_entity.id
_entity.type
_entity.pdbx_description
1 polymer ?
#
loop_
_entity_poly.entity_id
_entity_poly.type
_entity_poly.pdbx_seq_one_letter_code
_entity_poly.pdbx_strand_id
1 'polypeptide(L)'
;MTYSIEEERDSLWLEVENLTGVRFINRKKPPEALSEYRDEAKEAIKKLKNVYQRINNREDVRRLSRMMKELKNDGEMSPEMYLWWVNRY
;
A
#
# COMPACT_ATOMS: atom_id res chain seq x y z
N MET A 1 -4.62 -16.94 14.09
CA MET A 1 -5.19 -16.36 12.87
C MET A 1 -4.32 -15.19 12.47
N THR A 2 -3.52 -15.31 11.42
CA THR A 2 -2.74 -14.19 10.90
C THR A 2 -3.69 -13.29 10.13
N TYR A 3 -4.11 -12.17 10.73
CA TYR A 3 -4.84 -11.14 9.99
C TYR A 3 -4.00 -10.74 8.76
N SER A 4 -4.58 -10.84 7.57
CA SER A 4 -3.92 -10.36 6.36
C SER A 4 -3.73 -8.84 6.48
N ILE A 5 -2.60 -8.31 6.01
CA ILE A 5 -2.37 -6.87 5.93
C ILE A 5 -3.48 -6.18 5.11
N GLU A 6 -4.13 -6.92 4.20
CA GLU A 6 -5.29 -6.48 3.44
C GLU A 6 -6.56 -6.35 4.30
N GLU A 7 -6.78 -7.26 5.26
CA GLU A 7 -7.89 -7.18 6.22
C GLU A 7 -7.68 -6.03 7.22
N GLU A 8 -6.42 -5.82 7.64
CA GLU A 8 -6.01 -4.67 8.46
C GLU A 8 -6.33 -3.35 7.72
N ARG A 9 -5.99 -3.27 6.42
CA ARG A 9 -6.31 -2.13 5.56
C ARG A 9 -7.82 -1.89 5.47
N ASP A 10 -8.60 -2.93 5.22
CA ASP A 10 -10.05 -2.80 5.01
C ASP A 10 -10.78 -2.43 6.31
N SER A 11 -10.30 -2.93 7.45
CA SER A 11 -10.80 -2.55 8.78
C SER A 11 -10.51 -1.09 9.09
N LEU A 12 -9.27 -0.63 8.85
CA LEU A 12 -8.87 0.77 9.04
C LEU A 12 -9.64 1.72 8.11
N TRP A 13 -10.00 1.28 6.90
CA TRP A 13 -10.85 2.08 6.02
C TRP A 13 -12.23 2.33 6.62
N LEU A 14 -12.87 1.30 7.17
CA LEU A 14 -14.17 1.45 7.84
C LEU A 14 -14.06 2.36 9.06
N GLU A 15 -12.99 2.25 9.83
CA GLU A 15 -12.73 3.11 10.98
C GLU A 15 -12.57 4.58 10.56
N VAL A 16 -11.80 4.86 9.51
CA VAL A 16 -11.63 6.22 8.97
C VAL A 16 -12.97 6.78 8.46
N GLU A 17 -13.77 5.99 7.74
CA GLU A 17 -15.09 6.41 7.25
C GLU A 17 -16.05 6.72 8.40
N ASN A 18 -16.04 5.90 9.45
CA ASN A 18 -16.86 6.13 10.65
C ASN A 18 -16.43 7.38 11.42
N LEU A 19 -15.13 7.61 11.57
CA LEU A 19 -14.59 8.74 12.34
C LEU A 19 -14.68 10.07 11.59
N THR A 20 -14.57 10.06 10.26
CA THR A 20 -14.66 11.27 9.43
C THR A 20 -16.08 11.56 8.95
N GLY A 21 -16.97 10.57 8.97
CA GLY A 21 -18.30 10.67 8.37
C GLY A 21 -18.29 10.76 6.83
N VAL A 22 -17.12 10.59 6.21
CA VAL A 22 -16.93 10.68 4.75
C VAL A 22 -16.86 9.27 4.18
N ARG A 23 -17.65 8.98 3.14
CA ARG A 23 -17.54 7.74 2.36
C ARG A 23 -16.57 7.92 1.21
N PHE A 24 -15.53 7.09 1.15
CA PHE A 24 -14.53 7.15 0.10
C PHE A 24 -14.85 6.10 -0.98
N ILE A 25 -15.35 6.56 -2.13
CA ILE A 25 -15.77 5.68 -3.24
C ILE A 25 -14.57 4.94 -3.87
N ASN A 26 -13.43 5.62 -3.98
CA ASN A 26 -12.21 5.07 -4.58
C ASN A 26 -11.10 4.95 -3.54
N ARG A 27 -11.09 3.84 -2.79
CA ARG A 27 -10.06 3.46 -1.80
C ARG A 27 -8.68 3.15 -2.41
N LYS A 28 -8.30 3.84 -3.49
CA LYS A 28 -7.02 3.64 -4.19
C LYS A 28 -5.83 4.24 -3.43
N LYS A 29 -6.06 5.35 -2.72
CA LYS A 29 -5.04 6.03 -1.91
C LYS A 29 -5.63 6.39 -0.54
N PRO A 30 -4.84 6.30 0.53
CA PRO A 30 -5.26 6.77 1.84
C PRO A 30 -5.54 8.29 1.78
N PRO A 31 -6.59 8.78 2.45
CA PRO A 31 -6.92 10.20 2.45
C PRO A 31 -5.86 11.01 3.20
N GLU A 32 -5.85 12.32 2.98
CA GLU A 32 -5.03 13.22 3.76
C GLU A 32 -5.70 13.52 5.10
N ALA A 33 -4.88 13.66 6.14
CA ALA A 33 -5.34 14.07 7.45
C ALA A 33 -5.63 15.58 7.39
N LEU A 34 -6.89 15.94 7.15
CA LEU A 34 -7.33 17.33 7.19
C LEU A 34 -7.27 17.86 8.62
N SER A 35 -7.00 19.17 8.77
CA SER A 35 -6.97 19.83 10.07
C SER A 35 -8.31 19.75 10.82
N GLU A 36 -9.40 19.68 10.07
CA GLU A 36 -10.80 19.60 10.53
C GLU A 36 -11.14 18.27 11.21
N TYR A 37 -10.35 17.22 10.98
CA TYR A 37 -10.60 15.93 11.58
C TYR A 37 -10.16 15.89 13.05
N ARG A 38 -10.91 15.13 13.86
CA ARG A 38 -10.54 14.81 15.25
C ARG A 38 -9.21 14.07 15.28
N ASP A 39 -8.50 14.17 16.40
CA ASP A 39 -7.18 13.54 16.54
C ASP A 39 -7.22 12.02 16.33
N GLU A 40 -8.31 11.35 16.77
CA GLU A 40 -8.58 9.94 16.52
C GLU A 40 -8.63 9.61 15.01
N ALA A 41 -9.35 10.42 14.23
CA ALA A 41 -9.44 10.25 12.78
C ALA A 41 -8.08 10.49 12.11
N LYS A 42 -7.32 11.49 12.56
CA LYS A 42 -5.97 11.76 12.06
C LYS A 42 -5.03 10.58 12.34
N GLU A 43 -5.15 9.96 13.52
CA GLU A 43 -4.36 8.80 13.89
C GLU A 43 -4.74 7.56 13.05
N ALA A 44 -6.04 7.31 12.84
CA ALA A 44 -6.52 6.24 11.96
C ALA A 44 -6.02 6.41 10.53
N ILE A 45 -6.05 7.64 9.98
CA ILE A 45 -5.48 7.96 8.66
C ILE A 45 -3.97 7.70 8.63
N LYS A 46 -3.23 8.04 9.68
CA LYS A 46 -1.79 7.78 9.78
C LYS A 46 -1.48 6.28 9.80
N LYS A 47 -2.26 5.50 10.54
CA LYS A 47 -2.16 4.03 10.56
C LYS A 47 -2.45 3.45 9.18
N LEU A 48 -3.49 3.93 8.51
CA LEU A 48 -3.83 3.52 7.15
C LEU A 48 -2.69 3.81 6.17
N LYS A 49 -2.08 5.00 6.22
CA LYS A 49 -0.90 5.34 5.39
C LYS A 49 0.26 4.37 5.60
N ASN A 50 0.55 4.00 6.85
CA ASN A 50 1.59 3.03 7.18
C ASN A 50 1.29 1.65 6.59
N VAL A 51 0.03 1.17 6.68
CA VAL A 51 -0.39 -0.09 6.08
C VAL A 51 -0.19 -0.09 4.57
N TYR A 52 -0.56 0.98 3.87
CA TYR A 52 -0.30 1.11 2.43
C TYR A 52 1.20 1.05 2.10
N GLN A 53 2.05 1.72 2.88
CA GLN A 53 3.50 1.62 2.69
C GLN A 53 4.01 0.19 2.90
N ARG A 54 3.53 -0.52 3.92
CA ARG A 54 3.90 -1.93 4.17
C ARG A 54 3.48 -2.84 3.02
N ILE A 55 2.28 -2.66 2.46
CA ILE A 55 1.80 -3.40 1.29
C ILE A 55 2.71 -3.13 0.09
N ASN A 56 2.96 -1.86 -0.23
CA ASN A 56 3.81 -1.48 -1.36
C ASN A 56 5.22 -2.05 -1.21
N ASN A 57 5.83 -1.94 -0.02
CA ASN A 57 7.15 -2.51 0.24
C ASN A 57 7.16 -4.04 0.07
N ARG A 58 6.10 -4.74 0.47
CA ARG A 58 5.98 -6.18 0.28
C ARG A 58 5.86 -6.55 -1.19
N GLU A 59 5.11 -5.78 -1.97
CA GLU A 59 5.03 -5.95 -3.41
C GLU A 59 6.36 -5.69 -4.11
N ASP A 60 7.06 -4.64 -3.70
CA ASP A 60 8.41 -4.30 -4.18
C ASP A 60 9.40 -5.44 -3.93
N VAL A 61 9.45 -5.97 -2.70
CA VAL A 61 10.32 -7.11 -2.36
C VAL A 61 9.98 -8.33 -3.20
N ARG A 62 8.69 -8.60 -3.43
CA ARG A 62 8.25 -9.71 -4.29
C ARG A 62 8.68 -9.52 -5.75
N ARG A 63 8.59 -8.29 -6.28
CA ARG A 63 9.06 -7.97 -7.64
C ARG A 63 10.57 -8.12 -7.74
N LEU A 64 11.34 -7.55 -6.82
CA LEU A 64 12.81 -7.70 -6.80
C LEU A 64 13.24 -9.17 -6.75
N SER A 65 12.53 -9.99 -5.96
CA SER A 65 12.79 -11.42 -5.88
C SER A 65 12.55 -12.16 -7.20
N ARG A 66 11.49 -11.79 -7.96
CA ARG A 66 11.24 -12.33 -9.31
C ARG A 66 12.32 -11.91 -10.29
N MET A 67 12.69 -10.63 -10.27
CA MET A 67 13.79 -10.07 -11.07
C MET A 67 15.10 -10.85 -10.86
N MET A 68 15.48 -11.08 -9.61
CA MET A 68 16.69 -11.85 -9.29
C MET A 68 16.60 -13.31 -9.79
N LYS A 69 15.40 -13.88 -9.88
CA LYS A 69 15.20 -15.23 -10.41
C LYS A 69 15.30 -15.26 -11.94
N GLU A 70 14.69 -14.30 -12.64
CA GLU A 70 14.80 -14.14 -14.11
C GLU A 70 16.27 -13.99 -14.52
N LEU A 71 16.99 -13.07 -13.89
CA LEU A 71 18.42 -12.85 -14.17
C LEU A 71 19.31 -14.08 -13.88
N LYS A 72 18.94 -14.90 -12.88
CA LYS A 72 19.69 -16.14 -12.59
C LYS A 72 19.40 -17.27 -13.55
N ASN A 73 18.17 -17.35 -14.07
CA ASN A 73 17.72 -18.45 -14.92
C ASN A 73 18.01 -18.19 -16.40
N ASP A 74 17.62 -17.02 -16.89
CA ASP A 74 17.62 -16.69 -18.32
C ASP A 74 18.72 -15.67 -18.68
N GLY A 75 19.35 -15.04 -17.68
CA GLY A 75 20.34 -13.97 -17.86
C GLY A 75 19.72 -12.64 -18.32
N GLU A 76 18.49 -12.67 -18.85
CA GLU A 76 17.73 -11.53 -19.32
C GLU A 76 16.47 -11.30 -18.48
N MET A 77 16.10 -10.03 -18.36
CA MET A 77 14.93 -9.58 -17.61
C MET A 77 13.75 -9.36 -18.56
N SER A 78 12.54 -9.69 -18.11
CA SER A 78 11.33 -9.34 -18.87
C SER A 78 11.19 -7.82 -19.07
N PRO A 79 10.73 -7.35 -20.25
CA PRO A 79 10.57 -5.92 -20.53
C PRO A 79 9.71 -5.18 -19.49
N GLU A 80 8.69 -5.83 -18.95
CA GLU A 80 7.81 -5.27 -17.92
C GLU A 80 8.56 -4.98 -16.60
N MET A 81 9.41 -5.91 -16.17
CA MET A 81 10.22 -5.75 -14.96
C MET A 81 11.31 -4.70 -15.15
N TYR A 82 11.89 -4.62 -16.34
CA TYR A 82 12.85 -3.59 -16.71
C TYR A 82 12.21 -2.19 -16.66
N LEU A 83 11.05 -2.01 -17.30
CA LEU A 83 10.33 -0.74 -17.28
C LEU A 83 9.93 -0.31 -15.86
N TRP A 84 9.50 -1.25 -15.02
CA TRP A 84 9.20 -0.95 -13.62
C TRP A 84 10.43 -0.46 -12.85
N TRP A 85 11.59 -1.11 -13.05
CA TRP A 85 12.84 -0.71 -12.40
C TRP A 85 13.31 0.67 -12.85
N VAL A 86 13.28 0.95 -14.15
CA VAL A 86 13.69 2.24 -14.71
C VAL A 86 12.77 3.37 -14.24
N ASN A 87 11.45 3.15 -14.13
CA ASN A 87 10.52 4.17 -13.64
C ASN A 87 10.56 4.38 -12.12
N ARG A 88 11.44 3.67 -11.39
CA ARG A 88 11.60 3.81 -9.93
C ARG A 88 12.53 4.95 -9.53
N TYR A 89 13.46 5.37 -10.41
CA TYR A 89 14.49 6.40 -10.19
C TYR A 89 14.52 7.41 -11.33
#